data_AF-F4MRA3-F1
#
_entry.id   AF-F4MRA3-F1
#
_cell.length_a   1.000
_cell.length_b   1.000
_cell.length_c   1.000
_cell.angle_alpha   90.00
_cell.angle_beta   90.00
_cell.angle_gamma   90.00
#
_symmetry.space_group_name_H-M   'P 1'
#
loop_
_entity.id
_entity.type
_entity.pdbx_description
1 polymer ?
#
loop_
_entity_poly.entity_id
_entity_poly.type
_entity_poly.pdbx_seq_one_letter_code
_entity_poly.pdbx_strand_id
1 'polypeptide(L)'
;MKKLLTILGSVGLVATTSAAVIACGDKTPSIKSNEEIKKDNMDQSSKKSKTEESKKEDRKEEKKIESKFSEVDNKLLGNFEPNNKNMVGQGNIKKELAKRLGLSEIDLQGLNINYEEKKGEVTLPKFDNKKLKFTFTRFLQLGKIKIKKTEGILFISHGEIKKELAKRLSVSESDLQELKIDLSNDISNGSVRSKTFVGTLEFKFEIEENK
;
A
#
# COMPACT_ATOMS: atom_id res chain seq x y z
N MET A 1 -43.26 -7.63 31.11
CA MET A 1 -43.91 -6.30 31.27
C MET A 1 -43.33 -5.35 30.23
N LYS A 2 -44.18 -4.85 29.32
CA LYS A 2 -43.82 -3.85 28.31
C LYS A 2 -43.89 -2.46 28.94
N LYS A 3 -42.85 -1.64 28.79
CA LYS A 3 -42.96 -0.17 28.86
C LYS A 3 -42.06 0.44 27.81
N LEU A 4 -42.70 0.89 26.73
CA LEU A 4 -42.15 1.85 25.78
C LEU A 4 -42.06 3.21 26.47
N LEU A 5 -40.97 3.95 26.25
CA LEU A 5 -41.02 5.40 26.29
C LEU A 5 -40.31 6.00 25.07
N THR A 6 -41.15 6.62 24.25
CA THR A 6 -40.89 7.52 23.15
C THR A 6 -40.14 8.76 23.63
N ILE A 7 -39.00 9.09 23.00
CA ILE A 7 -38.53 10.48 22.94
C ILE A 7 -38.50 10.88 21.46
N LEU A 8 -39.41 11.79 21.18
CA LEU A 8 -39.67 12.46 19.93
C LEU A 8 -38.69 13.64 19.79
N GLY A 9 -38.21 13.88 18.57
CA GLY A 9 -38.03 15.25 18.09
C GLY A 9 -36.61 15.84 18.10
N SER A 10 -35.96 15.76 16.94
CA SER A 10 -35.31 16.93 16.33
C SER A 10 -34.96 16.62 14.87
N VAL A 11 -35.87 16.97 13.98
CA VAL A 11 -35.58 17.08 12.54
C VAL A 11 -34.90 18.42 12.35
N GLY A 12 -33.59 18.43 12.14
CA GLY A 12 -32.86 19.59 11.64
C GLY A 12 -33.00 19.65 10.13
N LEU A 13 -33.89 20.52 9.65
CA LEU A 13 -33.97 20.92 8.24
C LEU A 13 -33.01 22.10 7.99
N VAL A 14 -32.77 22.39 6.69
CA VAL A 14 -32.18 23.62 6.10
C VAL A 14 -30.65 23.55 5.87
N ALA A 15 -30.06 23.87 4.70
CA ALA A 15 -30.54 24.38 3.41
C ALA A 15 -29.62 23.88 2.28
N THR A 16 -30.23 23.60 1.12
CA THR A 16 -29.60 23.59 -0.19
C THR A 16 -29.15 25.01 -0.57
N THR A 17 -27.86 25.24 -0.75
CA THR A 17 -27.37 26.42 -1.47
C THR A 17 -26.77 25.99 -2.81
N SER A 18 -27.39 26.56 -3.83
CA SER A 18 -27.29 26.41 -5.27
C SER A 18 -25.89 26.22 -5.86
N ALA A 19 -25.83 25.38 -6.90
CA ALA A 19 -24.78 25.38 -7.90
C ALA A 19 -24.70 26.76 -8.59
N ALA A 20 -23.49 27.31 -8.71
CA ALA A 20 -23.21 28.43 -9.60
C ALA A 20 -22.54 27.88 -10.87
N VAL A 21 -23.22 28.01 -12.00
CA VAL A 21 -22.66 27.78 -13.33
C VAL A 21 -21.99 29.08 -13.75
N ILE A 22 -20.67 29.08 -13.92
CA ILE A 22 -19.95 30.20 -14.53
C ILE A 22 -19.87 29.90 -16.02
N ALA A 23 -20.85 30.41 -16.76
CA ALA A 23 -20.78 30.58 -18.20
C ALA A 23 -20.62 32.07 -18.49
N CYS A 24 -19.38 32.57 -18.46
CA CYS A 24 -19.03 33.77 -19.22
C CYS A 24 -18.79 33.27 -20.65
N GLY A 25 -19.67 33.50 -21.61
CA GLY A 25 -20.33 34.79 -21.86
C GLY A 25 -19.55 35.47 -22.96
N ASP A 26 -19.57 34.84 -24.14
CA ASP A 26 -19.05 35.32 -25.40
C ASP A 26 -19.74 36.65 -25.73
N LYS A 27 -19.01 37.77 -25.68
CA LYS A 27 -19.43 39.05 -26.26
C LYS A 27 -18.22 39.82 -26.77
N THR A 28 -17.91 39.58 -28.03
CA THR A 28 -17.22 40.52 -28.91
C THR A 28 -18.06 41.79 -29.12
N PRO A 29 -17.40 42.95 -29.28
CA PRO A 29 -17.91 44.00 -30.15
C PRO A 29 -16.98 44.22 -31.34
N SER A 30 -17.63 44.37 -32.49
CA SER A 30 -17.13 44.55 -33.85
C SER A 30 -16.49 45.92 -34.16
N ILE A 31 -15.39 45.86 -34.91
CA ILE A 31 -15.02 46.62 -36.13
C ILE A 31 -14.91 48.17 -36.09
N LYS A 32 -13.70 48.67 -36.45
CA LYS A 32 -13.32 49.72 -37.46
C LYS A 32 -11.84 50.10 -37.17
N SER A 33 -10.89 50.36 -38.07
CA SER A 33 -10.81 50.48 -39.53
C SER A 33 -9.31 50.56 -39.95
N ASN A 34 -8.97 49.90 -41.04
CA ASN A 34 -7.92 50.10 -42.06
C ASN A 34 -6.68 51.00 -41.81
N GLU A 35 -5.47 50.43 -41.95
CA GLU A 35 -4.38 50.91 -42.83
C GLU A 35 -3.32 49.80 -43.03
N GLU A 36 -2.90 49.59 -44.28
CA GLU A 36 -1.89 48.64 -44.78
C GLU A 36 -0.47 49.05 -44.27
N ILE A 37 0.64 48.29 -44.25
CA ILE A 37 1.29 47.33 -45.16
C ILE A 37 2.42 46.65 -44.35
N LYS A 38 2.63 45.33 -44.46
CA LYS A 38 3.91 44.67 -44.88
C LYS A 38 3.92 43.18 -44.56
N LYS A 39 4.19 42.43 -45.63
CA LYS A 39 4.47 41.00 -45.70
C LYS A 39 5.58 40.63 -44.70
N ASP A 40 5.38 39.56 -43.97
CA ASP A 40 6.36 38.47 -43.91
C ASP A 40 5.66 37.14 -43.67
N ASN A 41 6.14 36.13 -44.39
CA ASN A 41 5.61 34.78 -44.46
C ASN A 41 5.63 34.09 -43.10
N MET A 42 4.57 33.38 -42.74
CA MET A 42 4.74 32.16 -41.94
C MET A 42 3.58 31.17 -42.12
N ASP A 43 3.92 30.14 -42.89
CA ASP A 43 3.33 28.81 -43.00
C ASP A 43 2.12 28.47 -42.13
N GLN A 44 0.99 28.38 -42.83
CA GLN A 44 -0.11 27.50 -42.49
C GLN A 44 0.23 26.07 -42.93
N SER A 45 0.92 25.28 -42.10
CA SER A 45 0.85 23.80 -42.09
C SER A 45 1.97 23.18 -41.24
N SER A 46 1.67 22.85 -39.98
CA SER A 46 2.32 21.73 -39.27
C SER A 46 1.75 21.56 -37.85
N LYS A 47 0.48 21.14 -37.74
CA LYS A 47 -0.09 20.74 -36.43
C LYS A 47 -0.83 19.42 -36.47
N LYS A 48 -0.39 18.48 -37.30
CA LYS A 48 -1.03 17.15 -37.43
C LYS A 48 -0.12 15.94 -37.25
N SER A 49 1.19 16.10 -37.03
CA SER A 49 2.12 14.95 -36.97
C SER A 49 2.64 14.56 -35.58
N LYS A 50 2.44 15.37 -34.52
CA LYS A 50 2.93 15.00 -33.15
C LYS A 50 2.00 14.11 -32.33
N THR A 51 0.78 13.84 -32.81
CA THR A 51 -0.28 13.20 -32.00
C THR A 51 -0.39 11.68 -32.19
N GLU A 52 0.14 11.12 -33.28
CA GLU A 52 0.03 9.68 -33.54
C GLU A 52 1.20 8.85 -32.96
N GLU A 53 2.40 9.43 -32.91
CA GLU A 53 3.57 8.77 -32.33
C GLU A 53 3.46 8.65 -30.82
N SER A 54 3.08 9.74 -30.13
CA SER A 54 2.81 9.77 -28.69
C SER A 54 1.70 8.77 -28.29
N LYS A 55 0.57 8.76 -29.00
CA LYS A 55 -0.52 7.79 -28.75
C LYS A 55 -0.12 6.33 -29.01
N LYS A 56 0.80 6.06 -29.93
CA LYS A 56 1.30 4.69 -30.18
C LYS A 56 2.27 4.24 -29.09
N GLU A 57 3.05 5.16 -28.55
CA GLU A 57 4.02 4.90 -27.48
C GLU A 57 3.29 4.65 -26.14
N ASP A 58 2.31 5.50 -25.79
CA ASP A 58 1.46 5.33 -24.61
C ASP A 58 0.75 3.96 -24.61
N ARG A 59 0.16 3.57 -25.75
CA ARG A 59 -0.52 2.26 -25.89
C ARG A 59 0.42 1.05 -25.76
N LYS A 60 1.70 1.20 -26.12
CA LYS A 60 2.68 0.12 -25.94
C LYS A 60 3.08 -0.01 -24.47
N GLU A 61 3.21 1.12 -23.77
CA GLU A 61 3.53 1.14 -22.35
C GLU A 61 2.36 0.61 -21.50
N GLU A 62 1.11 0.99 -21.81
CA GLU A 62 -0.10 0.46 -21.17
C GLU A 62 -0.17 -1.07 -21.29
N LYS A 63 0.03 -1.63 -22.49
CA LYS A 63 0.04 -3.09 -22.70
C LYS A 63 1.13 -3.80 -21.90
N LYS A 64 2.29 -3.17 -21.72
CA LYS A 64 3.39 -3.71 -20.92
C LYS A 64 3.07 -3.68 -19.43
N ILE A 65 2.30 -2.70 -18.97
CA ILE A 65 1.84 -2.63 -17.58
C ILE A 65 0.73 -3.65 -17.34
N GLU A 66 -0.22 -3.78 -18.28
CA GLU A 66 -1.29 -4.79 -18.20
C GLU A 66 -0.74 -6.22 -18.11
N SER A 67 0.34 -6.54 -18.83
CA SER A 67 0.96 -7.88 -18.72
C SER A 67 1.48 -8.17 -17.31
N LYS A 68 1.91 -7.14 -16.57
CA LYS A 68 2.39 -7.25 -15.18
C LYS A 68 1.27 -7.40 -14.16
N PHE A 69 0.01 -7.18 -14.52
CA PHE A 69 -1.11 -7.40 -13.59
C PHE A 69 -1.14 -8.83 -13.09
N SER A 70 -0.74 -9.79 -13.92
CA SER A 70 -0.63 -11.22 -13.55
C SER A 70 0.39 -11.51 -12.45
N GLU A 71 1.35 -10.61 -12.22
CA GLU A 71 2.37 -10.72 -11.16
C GLU A 71 1.84 -10.29 -9.78
N VAL A 72 0.71 -9.58 -9.76
CA VAL A 72 0.10 -9.01 -8.55
C VAL A 72 -1.27 -9.63 -8.27
N ASP A 73 -2.12 -9.75 -9.29
CA ASP A 73 -3.52 -10.12 -9.11
C ASP A 73 -3.67 -11.55 -8.58
N ASN A 74 -4.28 -11.64 -7.39
CA ASN A 74 -4.42 -12.84 -6.57
C ASN A 74 -3.07 -13.54 -6.29
N LYS A 75 -1.97 -12.78 -6.25
CA LYS A 75 -0.62 -13.27 -5.92
C LYS A 75 -0.12 -12.74 -4.58
N LEU A 76 0.93 -13.39 -4.08
CA LEU A 76 1.68 -12.92 -2.93
C LEU A 76 2.54 -11.71 -3.31
N LEU A 77 2.23 -10.57 -2.71
CA LEU A 77 2.97 -9.32 -2.89
C LEU A 77 4.31 -9.33 -2.15
N GLY A 78 4.43 -10.09 -1.07
CA GLY A 78 5.68 -10.24 -0.31
C GLY A 78 5.47 -10.23 1.19
N ASN A 79 6.59 -10.26 1.92
CA ASN A 79 6.60 -10.04 3.36
C ASN A 79 6.80 -8.57 3.69
N PHE A 80 6.01 -8.07 4.64
CA PHE A 80 6.18 -6.73 5.17
C PHE A 80 6.48 -6.82 6.66
N GLU A 81 7.66 -6.31 7.05
CA GLU A 81 8.02 -6.28 8.46
C GLU A 81 7.02 -5.41 9.24
N PRO A 82 6.43 -5.95 10.32
CA PRO A 82 5.58 -5.14 11.20
C PRO A 82 6.42 -4.13 11.99
N ASN A 83 5.82 -2.99 12.29
CA ASN A 83 6.38 -2.04 13.25
C ASN A 83 6.18 -2.53 14.71
N ASN A 84 6.63 -1.72 15.67
CA ASN A 84 6.50 -2.00 17.11
C ASN A 84 5.04 -2.08 17.62
N LYS A 85 4.06 -1.67 16.82
CA LYS A 85 2.63 -1.84 17.10
C LYS A 85 2.04 -3.06 16.40
N ASN A 86 2.88 -3.95 15.87
CA ASN A 86 2.48 -5.09 15.05
C ASN A 86 1.67 -4.66 13.81
N MET A 87 1.99 -3.53 13.17
CA MET A 87 1.26 -3.04 12.00
C MET A 87 2.16 -2.89 10.78
N VAL A 88 1.59 -3.07 9.59
CA VAL A 88 2.26 -2.78 8.32
C VAL A 88 1.73 -1.46 7.78
N GLY A 89 2.63 -0.51 7.52
CA GLY A 89 2.27 0.77 6.92
C GLY A 89 1.77 0.60 5.49
N GLN A 90 0.58 1.14 5.18
CA GLN A 90 0.00 1.07 3.84
C GLN A 90 0.90 1.68 2.75
N GLY A 91 1.68 2.71 3.09
CA GLY A 91 2.67 3.28 2.17
C GLY A 91 3.73 2.27 1.72
N ASN A 92 4.15 1.34 2.58
CA ASN A 92 5.12 0.30 2.19
C ASN A 92 4.51 -0.68 1.19
N ILE A 93 3.25 -1.06 1.42
CA ILE A 93 2.48 -1.91 0.51
C ILE A 93 2.30 -1.22 -0.84
N LYS A 94 1.94 0.06 -0.82
CA LYS A 94 1.73 0.89 -2.01
C LYS A 94 3.01 1.02 -2.84
N LYS A 95 4.15 1.23 -2.19
CA LYS A 95 5.48 1.25 -2.83
C LYS A 95 5.83 -0.05 -3.53
N GLU A 96 5.60 -1.18 -2.87
CA GLU A 96 5.90 -2.49 -3.46
C GLU A 96 4.98 -2.80 -4.64
N LEU A 97 3.68 -2.47 -4.55
CA LEU A 97 2.75 -2.56 -5.69
C LEU A 97 3.23 -1.72 -6.88
N ALA A 98 3.56 -0.46 -6.63
CA ALA A 98 4.04 0.47 -7.65
C ALA A 98 5.30 -0.08 -8.35
N LYS A 99 6.25 -0.59 -7.56
CA LYS A 99 7.49 -1.22 -8.06
C LYS A 99 7.21 -2.42 -8.95
N ARG A 100 6.35 -3.36 -8.53
CA ARG A 100 6.03 -4.56 -9.32
C ARG A 100 5.34 -4.22 -10.63
N LEU A 101 4.40 -3.27 -10.58
CA LEU A 101 3.65 -2.83 -11.75
C LEU A 101 4.49 -1.92 -12.67
N GLY A 102 5.57 -1.33 -12.16
CA GLY A 102 6.34 -0.29 -12.87
C GLY A 102 5.53 1.01 -13.00
N LEU A 103 4.74 1.33 -11.97
CA LEU A 103 3.89 2.52 -11.89
C LEU A 103 4.41 3.47 -10.81
N SER A 104 3.90 4.68 -10.78
CA SER A 104 4.10 5.59 -9.65
C SER A 104 3.03 5.36 -8.58
N GLU A 105 3.32 5.70 -7.32
CA GLU A 105 2.34 5.54 -6.24
C GLU A 105 1.06 6.36 -6.44
N ILE A 106 1.10 7.47 -7.19
CA ILE A 106 -0.10 8.30 -7.44
C ILE A 106 -1.10 7.61 -8.38
N ASP A 107 -0.62 6.66 -9.18
CA ASP A 107 -1.43 5.87 -10.10
C ASP A 107 -2.24 4.78 -9.39
N LEU A 108 -1.94 4.54 -8.11
CA LEU A 108 -2.62 3.58 -7.26
C LEU A 108 -3.57 4.31 -6.30
N GLN A 109 -4.85 3.96 -6.34
CA GLN A 109 -5.89 4.54 -5.49
C GLN A 109 -6.72 3.45 -4.81
N GLY A 110 -7.51 3.84 -3.80
CA GLY A 110 -8.44 2.92 -3.13
C GLY A 110 -7.77 1.69 -2.51
N LEU A 111 -6.55 1.82 -1.98
CA LEU A 111 -5.87 0.73 -1.29
C LEU A 111 -6.65 0.34 -0.04
N ASN A 112 -7.20 -0.87 -0.04
CA ASN A 112 -7.92 -1.44 1.07
C ASN A 112 -7.19 -2.68 1.58
N ILE A 113 -6.92 -2.75 2.89
CA ILE A 113 -6.14 -3.83 3.51
C ILE A 113 -6.95 -4.49 4.62
N ASN A 114 -7.11 -5.81 4.51
CA ASN A 114 -7.55 -6.66 5.60
C ASN A 114 -6.31 -7.29 6.27
N TYR A 115 -5.94 -6.78 7.45
CA TYR A 115 -4.76 -7.24 8.19
C TYR A 115 -4.93 -8.61 8.83
N GLU A 116 -6.15 -9.02 9.14
CA GLU A 116 -6.43 -10.34 9.73
C GLU A 116 -6.30 -11.44 8.67
N GLU A 117 -6.90 -11.23 7.51
CA GLU A 117 -6.82 -12.17 6.39
C GLU A 117 -5.51 -12.03 5.57
N LYS A 118 -4.70 -11.02 5.88
CA LYS A 118 -3.47 -10.68 5.15
C LYS A 118 -3.72 -10.51 3.64
N LYS A 119 -4.81 -9.82 3.29
CA LYS A 119 -5.27 -9.54 1.92
C LYS A 119 -5.37 -8.04 1.66
N GLY A 120 -5.23 -7.66 0.40
CA GLY A 120 -5.45 -6.30 -0.04
C GLY A 120 -6.09 -6.21 -1.42
N GLU A 121 -6.66 -5.05 -1.70
CA GLU A 121 -7.17 -4.65 -3.00
C GLU A 121 -6.69 -3.23 -3.31
N VAL A 122 -6.32 -2.97 -4.56
CA VAL A 122 -5.96 -1.64 -5.05
C VAL A 122 -6.67 -1.36 -6.38
N THR A 123 -7.04 -0.11 -6.60
CA THR A 123 -7.66 0.36 -7.84
C THR A 123 -6.64 1.12 -8.67
N LEU A 124 -6.65 0.88 -9.98
CA LEU A 124 -5.81 1.54 -10.96
C LEU A 124 -6.71 2.39 -11.89
N PRO A 125 -6.92 3.67 -11.59
CA PRO A 125 -7.84 4.52 -12.36
C PRO A 125 -7.44 4.68 -13.83
N LYS A 126 -6.13 4.68 -14.12
CA LYS A 126 -5.59 4.78 -15.49
C LYS A 126 -5.96 3.58 -16.38
N PHE A 127 -6.39 2.46 -15.80
CA PHE A 127 -6.69 1.22 -16.51
C PHE A 127 -8.16 0.84 -16.28
N ASP A 128 -9.08 1.72 -16.68
CA ASP A 128 -10.52 1.53 -16.55
C ASP A 128 -10.98 1.15 -15.12
N ASN A 129 -10.34 1.76 -14.11
CA ASN A 129 -10.56 1.44 -12.69
C ASN A 129 -10.38 -0.05 -12.37
N LYS A 130 -9.45 -0.74 -13.07
CA LYS A 130 -9.08 -2.12 -12.79
C LYS A 130 -8.74 -2.27 -11.31
N LYS A 131 -9.32 -3.28 -10.69
CA LYS A 131 -9.00 -3.70 -9.32
C LYS A 131 -8.07 -4.90 -9.36
N LEU A 132 -6.99 -4.83 -8.60
CA LEU A 132 -6.07 -5.95 -8.37
C LEU A 132 -6.17 -6.37 -6.91
N LYS A 133 -6.32 -7.67 -6.69
CA LYS A 133 -6.30 -8.25 -5.35
C LYS A 133 -4.95 -8.87 -5.08
N PHE A 134 -4.52 -8.94 -3.84
CA PHE A 134 -3.24 -9.56 -3.49
C PHE A 134 -3.27 -10.09 -2.07
N THR A 135 -2.35 -11.00 -1.76
CA THR A 135 -2.05 -11.44 -0.40
C THR A 135 -0.68 -10.92 0.02
N PHE A 136 -0.43 -10.88 1.32
CA PHE A 136 0.87 -10.55 1.86
C PHE A 136 1.18 -11.39 3.10
N THR A 137 2.43 -11.41 3.51
CA THR A 137 2.86 -11.96 4.80
C THR A 137 3.36 -10.83 5.70
N ARG A 138 3.30 -11.08 7.01
CA ARG A 138 3.72 -10.12 8.03
C ARG A 138 4.46 -10.85 9.13
N PHE A 139 5.76 -11.00 8.96
CA PHE A 139 6.66 -11.48 10.00
C PHE A 139 7.89 -10.58 10.14
N LEU A 140 8.40 -10.50 11.36
CA LEU A 140 9.65 -9.82 11.68
C LEU A 140 10.83 -10.76 11.45
N GLN A 141 11.86 -10.31 10.72
CA GLN A 141 13.09 -11.08 10.57
C GLN A 141 14.07 -10.70 11.69
N LEU A 142 14.35 -11.62 12.61
CA LEU A 142 15.29 -11.38 13.72
C LEU A 142 16.76 -11.63 13.34
N GLY A 143 17.01 -12.21 12.17
CA GLY A 143 18.36 -12.57 11.73
C GLY A 143 18.85 -13.84 12.41
N LYS A 144 20.13 -13.89 12.76
CA LYS A 144 20.78 -15.07 13.35
C LYS A 144 20.73 -15.03 14.86
N ILE A 145 20.31 -16.14 15.46
CA ILE A 145 20.27 -16.31 16.91
C ILE A 145 21.21 -17.45 17.28
N LYS A 146 22.11 -17.16 18.22
CA LYS A 146 23.06 -18.14 18.74
C LYS A 146 22.34 -19.13 19.65
N ILE A 147 22.50 -20.41 19.36
CA ILE A 147 21.92 -21.48 20.17
C ILE A 147 23.02 -22.46 20.60
N LYS A 148 22.78 -23.16 21.70
CA LYS A 148 23.69 -24.21 22.16
C LYS A 148 23.22 -25.54 21.60
N LYS A 149 24.15 -26.33 21.09
CA LYS A 149 23.91 -27.71 20.67
C LYS A 149 24.66 -28.64 21.62
N THR A 150 23.93 -29.57 22.24
CA THR A 150 24.53 -30.56 23.13
C THR A 150 23.95 -31.91 22.75
N GLU A 151 24.83 -32.86 22.38
CA GLU A 151 24.45 -34.22 21.99
C GLU A 151 23.40 -34.29 20.86
N GLY A 152 23.45 -33.34 19.91
CA GLY A 152 22.49 -33.27 18.80
C GLY A 152 21.16 -32.59 19.13
N ILE A 153 20.93 -32.24 20.40
CA ILE A 153 19.75 -31.50 20.85
C ILE A 153 20.02 -30.00 20.77
N LEU A 154 19.10 -29.26 20.15
CA LEU A 154 19.14 -27.80 20.03
C LEU A 154 18.50 -27.16 21.26
N PHE A 155 19.28 -26.38 22.01
CA PHE A 155 18.83 -25.63 23.17
C PHE A 155 18.69 -24.15 22.83
N ILE A 156 17.44 -23.70 22.77
CA ILE A 156 17.09 -22.30 22.58
C ILE A 156 16.79 -21.64 23.92
N SER A 157 17.46 -20.53 24.19
CA SER A 157 17.10 -19.64 25.28
C SER A 157 15.93 -18.75 24.86
N HIS A 158 14.77 -18.95 25.46
CA HIS A 158 13.64 -18.02 25.31
C HIS A 158 14.01 -16.58 25.71
N GLY A 159 14.91 -16.42 26.69
CA GLY A 159 15.40 -15.11 27.13
C GLY A 159 16.18 -14.38 26.03
N GLU A 160 17.07 -15.06 25.31
CA GLU A 160 17.83 -14.45 24.20
C GLU A 160 16.90 -14.01 23.05
N ILE A 161 15.90 -14.83 22.72
CA ILE A 161 14.89 -14.45 21.72
C ILE A 161 14.08 -13.24 22.17
N LYS A 162 13.63 -13.22 23.43
CA LYS A 162 12.91 -12.05 23.98
C LYS A 162 13.77 -10.79 23.95
N LYS A 163 15.04 -10.89 24.29
CA LYS A 163 15.98 -9.77 24.27
C LYS A 163 16.14 -9.18 22.85
N GLU A 164 16.31 -10.02 21.84
CA GLU A 164 16.43 -9.53 20.47
C GLU A 164 15.10 -8.95 19.94
N LEU A 165 13.96 -9.58 20.26
CA LEU A 165 12.63 -9.04 19.96
C LEU A 165 12.41 -7.68 20.63
N ALA A 166 12.72 -7.56 21.91
CA ALA A 166 12.56 -6.35 22.71
C ALA A 166 13.38 -5.19 22.12
N LYS A 167 14.64 -5.47 21.77
CA LYS A 167 15.52 -4.53 21.09
C LYS A 167 14.98 -4.11 19.73
N ARG A 168 14.54 -5.05 18.90
CA ARG A 168 14.06 -4.78 17.53
C ARG A 168 12.74 -3.99 17.53
N LEU A 169 11.89 -4.22 18.51
CA LEU A 169 10.58 -3.56 18.66
C LEU A 169 10.63 -2.32 19.56
N SER A 170 11.76 -2.04 20.21
CA SER A 170 11.90 -0.97 21.21
C SER A 170 10.85 -1.07 22.33
N VAL A 171 10.71 -2.27 22.91
CA VAL A 171 9.78 -2.57 24.03
C VAL A 171 10.54 -3.25 25.18
N SER A 172 9.95 -3.36 26.36
CA SER A 172 10.54 -4.14 27.45
C SER A 172 10.37 -5.64 27.20
N GLU A 173 11.36 -6.46 27.59
CA GLU A 173 11.25 -7.92 27.57
C GLU A 173 10.07 -8.43 28.43
N SER A 174 9.76 -7.72 29.52
CA SER A 174 8.64 -8.03 30.41
C SER A 174 7.26 -7.82 29.76
N ASP A 175 7.20 -7.02 28.70
CA ASP A 175 5.97 -6.81 27.93
C ASP A 175 5.73 -7.94 26.92
N LEU A 176 6.76 -8.71 26.56
CA LEU A 176 6.67 -9.84 25.65
C LEU A 176 6.17 -11.09 26.38
N GLN A 177 5.01 -11.58 25.95
CA GLN A 177 4.25 -12.67 26.56
C GLN A 177 3.95 -13.76 25.53
N GLU A 178 3.61 -14.95 26.03
CA GLU A 178 3.16 -16.07 25.19
C GLU A 178 4.11 -16.39 24.02
N LEU A 179 5.42 -16.34 24.25
CA LEU A 179 6.44 -16.69 23.26
C LEU A 179 6.31 -18.18 22.89
N LYS A 180 6.14 -18.46 21.60
CA LYS A 180 6.16 -19.81 21.01
C LYS A 180 7.21 -19.87 19.92
N ILE A 181 7.95 -20.97 19.85
CA ILE A 181 9.05 -21.16 18.92
C ILE A 181 8.88 -22.53 18.26
N ASP A 182 8.90 -22.53 16.94
CA ASP A 182 8.88 -23.72 16.10
C ASP A 182 10.26 -23.87 15.45
N LEU A 183 11.02 -24.79 16.03
CA LEU A 183 12.39 -25.09 15.64
C LEU A 183 12.47 -25.81 14.29
N SER A 184 13.41 -25.38 13.46
CA SER A 184 13.72 -25.97 12.16
C SER A 184 15.21 -25.80 11.88
N ASN A 185 15.80 -26.73 11.13
CA ASN A 185 17.24 -26.78 10.87
C ASN A 185 17.78 -25.56 10.10
N ASP A 186 16.95 -24.92 9.28
CA ASP A 186 17.35 -23.77 8.46
C ASP A 186 16.79 -22.46 9.03
N ILE A 187 15.48 -22.29 8.88
CA ILE A 187 14.75 -21.11 9.34
C ILE A 187 13.72 -21.57 10.37
N SER A 188 13.93 -21.13 11.60
CA SER A 188 12.98 -21.30 12.69
C SER A 188 11.95 -20.18 12.67
N ASN A 189 10.73 -20.51 13.08
CA ASN A 189 9.64 -19.56 13.17
C ASN A 189 9.25 -19.37 14.63
N GLY A 190 8.59 -18.28 14.93
CA GLY A 190 8.02 -18.09 16.25
C GLY A 190 6.93 -17.04 16.25
N SER A 191 6.27 -16.97 17.39
CA SER A 191 5.23 -15.98 17.62
C SER A 191 5.28 -15.46 19.04
N VAL A 192 4.90 -14.21 19.22
CA VAL A 192 4.89 -13.54 20.51
C VAL A 192 3.70 -12.59 20.59
N ARG A 193 3.11 -12.47 21.78
CA ARG A 193 2.13 -11.44 22.11
C ARG A 193 2.81 -10.38 22.96
N SER A 194 2.27 -9.17 22.97
CA SER A 194 2.79 -8.11 23.81
C SER A 194 1.66 -7.36 24.50
N LYS A 195 1.95 -6.79 25.66
CA LYS A 195 1.09 -5.77 26.28
C LYS A 195 1.06 -4.46 25.49
N THR A 196 2.06 -4.21 24.65
CA THR A 196 2.24 -2.94 23.94
C THR A 196 1.60 -2.91 22.55
N PHE A 197 1.13 -4.05 22.04
CA PHE A 197 0.47 -4.13 20.74
C PHE A 197 -0.63 -5.20 20.70
N VAL A 198 -1.54 -5.06 19.75
CA VAL A 198 -2.66 -5.99 19.58
C VAL A 198 -2.27 -7.17 18.70
N GLY A 199 -2.84 -8.33 19.02
CA GLY A 199 -2.67 -9.56 18.26
C GLY A 199 -1.34 -10.25 18.50
N THR A 200 -1.02 -11.19 17.61
CA THR A 200 0.21 -11.98 17.66
C THR A 200 1.16 -11.49 16.59
N LEU A 201 2.42 -11.25 16.98
CA LEU A 201 3.50 -10.94 16.05
C LEU A 201 4.20 -12.24 15.67
N GLU A 202 4.27 -12.52 14.38
CA GLU A 202 5.04 -13.64 13.81
C GLU A 202 6.47 -13.17 13.55
N PHE A 203 7.45 -14.03 13.78
CA PHE A 203 8.85 -13.74 13.49
C PHE A 203 9.59 -14.97 12.98
N LYS A 204 10.71 -14.73 12.30
CA LYS A 204 11.61 -15.76 11.79
C LYS A 204 13.05 -15.47 12.16
N PHE A 205 13.83 -16.51 12.35
CA PHE A 205 15.25 -16.42 12.64
C PHE A 205 16.01 -17.63 12.11
N GLU A 206 17.29 -17.41 11.84
CA GLU A 206 18.25 -18.45 11.49
C GLU A 206 18.99 -18.90 12.75
N ILE A 207 19.33 -20.17 12.78
CA ILE A 207 20.10 -20.77 13.85
C ILE A 207 21.60 -20.59 13.54
N GLU A 208 22.33 -20.00 14.48
CA GLU A 208 23.79 -20.00 14.46
C GLU A 208 24.30 -20.94 15.55
N GLU A 209 24.93 -22.04 15.16
CA GLU A 209 25.52 -22.99 16.09
C GLU A 209 26.81 -22.39 16.69
N ASN A 210 26.85 -22.23 18.01
CA ASN A 210 28.12 -22.00 18.69
C ASN A 210 28.94 -23.29 18.62
N LYS A 211 30.04 -23.25 17.88
CA LYS A 211 31.08 -24.30 17.89
C LYS A 211 31.85 -24.31 19.20
#